data_AF-A0A7I8D1B0-F1
#
_entry.id   AF-A0A7I8D1B0-F1
#
_cell.length_a   1.000
_cell.length_b   1.000
_cell.length_c   1.000
_cell.angle_alpha   90.00
_cell.angle_beta   90.00
_cell.angle_gamma   90.00
#
_symmetry.space_group_name_H-M   'P 1'
#
loop_
_entity.id
_entity.type
_entity.pdbx_description
1 polymer ?
#
loop_
_entity_poly.entity_id
_entity_poly.type
_entity_poly.pdbx_seq_one_letter_code
_entity_poly.pdbx_strand_id
1 'polypeptide(L)' 'MLTAHELRHTYGTRLRRAGVDIYTIQKIMGHKDVKMTSEIYVYNEIDTLREALKDVL' A
#
# COMPACT_ATOMS: atom_id res chain seq x y z
N MET A 1 -13.47 14.42 1.12
CA MET A 1 -14.95 14.42 1.01
C MET A 1 -15.28 13.02 0.56
N LEU A 2 -15.92 12.17 1.37
CA LEU A 2 -15.89 10.70 1.18
C LEU A 2 -16.31 10.28 -0.24
N THR A 3 -15.35 9.89 -1.08
CA THR A 3 -15.61 9.38 -2.44
C THR A 3 -15.30 7.89 -2.56
N ALA A 4 -15.85 7.25 -3.61
CA ALA A 4 -15.49 5.87 -3.95
C ALA A 4 -13.97 5.70 -4.19
N HIS A 5 -13.30 6.75 -4.67
CA HIS A 5 -11.86 6.77 -4.85
C HIS A 5 -11.13 6.78 -3.50
N GLU A 6 -11.54 7.63 -2.56
CA GLU A 6 -10.98 7.66 -1.18
C GLU A 6 -11.18 6.31 -0.45
N LEU A 7 -12.31 5.62 -0.67
CA LEU A 7 -12.54 4.27 -0.14
C LEU A 7 -11.61 3.23 -0.77
N ARG A 8 -11.40 3.29 -2.10
CA ARG A 8 -10.44 2.41 -2.80
C ARG A 8 -9.01 2.61 -2.28
N HIS A 9 -8.61 3.85 -2.03
CA HIS A 9 -7.32 4.16 -1.39
C HIS A 9 -7.23 3.57 0.02
N THR A 10 -8.27 3.76 0.83
CA THR A 10 -8.32 3.22 2.20
C THR A 10 -8.20 1.70 2.21
N TYR A 11 -8.88 1.02 1.27
CA TYR A 11 -8.83 -0.44 1.14
C TYR A 11 -7.40 -0.94 0.86
N GLY A 12 -6.72 -0.39 -0.14
CA GLY A 12 -5.36 -0.86 -0.44
C GLY A 12 -4.34 -0.46 0.63
N THR A 13 -4.52 0.66 1.35
CA THR A 13 -3.69 1.00 2.53
C THR A 13 -3.81 -0.07 3.61
N ARG A 14 -5.03 -0.59 3.85
CA ARG A 14 -5.24 -1.66 4.84
C ARG A 14 -4.59 -2.97 4.41
N LEU A 15 -4.66 -3.33 3.13
CA LEU A 15 -3.97 -4.52 2.61
C LEU A 15 -2.45 -4.40 2.78
N ARG A 16 -1.87 -3.25 2.44
CA ARG A 16 -0.42 -3.03 2.58
C ARG A 16 0.05 -3.10 4.04
N ARG A 17 -0.71 -2.49 4.96
CA ARG A 17 -0.45 -2.56 6.41
C ARG A 17 -0.62 -3.96 6.99
N ALA A 18 -1.45 -4.79 6.37
CA ALA A 18 -1.57 -6.21 6.71
C ALA A 18 -0.45 -7.08 6.12
N GLY A 19 0.54 -6.48 5.44
CA GLY A 19 1.70 -7.19 4.87
C GLY A 19 1.46 -7.82 3.51
N VAL A 20 0.33 -7.52 2.84
CA VAL A 20 0.07 -8.03 1.49
C VAL A 20 1.04 -7.39 0.49
N ASP A 21 1.63 -8.20 -0.40
CA ASP A 21 2.58 -7.71 -1.39
C ASP A 21 1.92 -6.78 -2.42
N ILE A 22 2.70 -5.84 -2.94
CA ILE A 22 2.20 -4.77 -3.82
C ILE A 22 1.62 -5.29 -5.14
N TYR A 23 2.12 -6.42 -5.67
CA TYR A 23 1.61 -7.00 -6.92
C TYR A 23 0.27 -7.70 -6.71
N THR A 24 0.08 -8.33 -5.55
CA THR A 24 -1.23 -8.87 -5.15
C THR A 24 -2.24 -7.76 -4.96
N ILE A 25 -1.87 -6.67 -4.28
CA ILE A 25 -2.75 -5.50 -4.12
C ILE A 25 -3.11 -4.91 -5.49
N GLN A 26 -2.14 -4.76 -6.40
CA GLN A 26 -2.37 -4.27 -7.76
C GLN A 26 -3.40 -5.13 -8.50
N LYS A 27 -3.27 -6.46 -8.43
CA LYS A 27 -4.22 -7.40 -9.08
C LYS A 27 -5.61 -7.29 -8.49
N ILE A 28 -5.74 -7.25 -7.16
CA ILE A 28 -7.04 -7.14 -6.48
C ILE A 28 -7.74 -5.82 -6.83
N MET A 29 -6.99 -4.73 -6.91
CA MET A 29 -7.52 -3.40 -7.23
C MET A 29 -7.74 -3.17 -8.74
N GLY A 30 -7.32 -4.10 -9.60
CA GLY A 30 -7.44 -3.99 -11.04
C GLY A 30 -6.59 -2.87 -11.64
N HIS A 31 -5.46 -2.52 -11.01
CA HIS A 31 -4.58 -1.47 -11.50
C HIS A 31 -3.73 -1.97 -12.68
N LYS A 32 -3.80 -1.24 -13.81
CA LYS A 32 -3.03 -1.55 -15.01
C LYS A 32 -1.52 -1.38 -14.80
N ASP A 33 -1.12 -0.40 -13.97
CA ASP A 33 0.27 -0.11 -13.64
C ASP A 33 0.46 -0.17 -12.13
N VAL A 34 1.56 -0.79 -11.69
CA VAL A 34 1.96 -0.85 -10.29
C VAL A 34 2.24 0.55 -9.73
N LYS A 35 2.62 1.52 -10.58
CA LYS A 35 2.83 2.93 -10.19
C LYS A 35 1.61 3.54 -9.49
N MET A 36 0.41 3.25 -10.00
CA MET A 36 -0.84 3.71 -9.37
C MET A 36 -1.06 3.10 -7.99
N THR A 37 -0.45 1.94 -7.72
CA THR A 37 -0.48 1.30 -6.40
C THR A 37 0.65 1.85 -5.51
N SER A 38 1.85 2.05 -6.05
CA SER A 38 3.00 2.52 -5.27
C SER A 38 2.89 3.98 -4.83
N GLU A 39 2.40 4.87 -5.68
CA GLU A 39 2.29 6.31 -5.39
C GLU A 39 1.38 6.61 -4.18
N ILE A 40 0.46 5.69 -3.85
CA ILE A 40 -0.47 5.82 -2.72
C ILE A 40 0.18 5.37 -1.40
N TYR A 41 1.06 4.37 -1.44
CA TYR A 41 1.53 3.67 -0.24
C TYR A 41 3.00 3.93 0.12
N VAL A 42 3.83 4.37 -0.82
CA VAL A 42 5.28 4.61 -0.60
C VAL A 42 5.54 5.75 0.39
N TYR A 43 4.62 6.72 0.51
CA TYR A 43 4.82 7.89 1.37
C TYR A 43 4.55 7.64 2.87
N ASN A 44 3.88 6.54 3.24
CA ASN A 44 3.28 6.39 4.58
C ASN A 44 4.10 5.56 5.60
N GLU A 45 5.33 5.17 5.28
CA GLU A 45 5.93 4.03 5.98
C GLU A 45 7.43 4.19 6.32
N ILE A 46 7.91 5.40 6.61
CA ILE A 46 9.28 5.55 7.19
C ILE A 46 9.42 4.72 8.48
N ASP A 47 8.41 4.73 9.34
CA ASP A 47 8.48 3.98 10.60
C ASP A 47 8.33 2.47 10.39
N THR A 48 7.49 2.03 9.45
CA THR A 48 7.43 0.60 9.06
C THR A 48 8.73 0.12 8.45
N LEU A 49 9.39 0.96 7.63
CA LEU A 49 10.71 0.67 7.06
C LEU A 49 11.77 0.55 8.17
N ARG A 50 11.71 1.43 9.19
CA ARG A 50 12.61 1.35 10.35
C ARG A 50 12.42 0.06 11.14
N GLU A 51 11.17 -0.33 11.43
CA GLU A 51 10.91 -1.59 12.13
C GLU A 51 11.36 -2.81 11.32
N ALA A 52 11.05 -2.86 10.01
CA ALA A 52 11.47 -3.96 9.15
C ALA A 52 13.01 -4.10 9.04
N LEU A 53 13.76 -3.01 9.21
CA LEU A 53 15.22 -3.02 9.22
C LEU A 53 15.82 -3.42 10.58
N LYS A 54 15.08 -3.32 11.69
CA LYS A 54 15.57 -3.76 13.01
C LYS A 54 15.80 -5.27 13.09
N ASP A 55 15.05 -6.05 12.31
CA ASP A 55 15.19 -7.51 12.29
C ASP A 55 16.32 -7.97 11.34
N VAL A 56 16.94 -7.05 10.59
CA VAL A 56 17.98 -7.32 9.58
C VAL A 56 19.37 -6.88 10.04
N LEU A 57 19.47 -6.00 11.04
CA LEU A 57 20.70 -5.50 11.65
C LEU A 57 20.88 -6.06 13.06
#